data_AF-A0A0N0KBJ8-F1
#
_entry.id   AF-A0A0N0KBJ8-F1
#
_cell.length_a   1.000
_cell.length_b   1.000
_cell.length_c   1.000
_cell.angle_alpha   90.00
_cell.angle_beta   90.00
_cell.angle_gamma   90.00
#
_symmetry.space_group_name_H-M   'P 1'
#
loop_
_entity.id
_entity.type
_entity.pdbx_description
1 polymer ?
#
loop_
_entity_poly.entity_id
_entity_poly.type
_entity_poly.pdbx_seq_one_letter_code
_entity_poly.pdbx_strand_id
1 'polypeptide(L)'
;MVYDMIRQQMVGSLPFVRHCGIDLVSIGDGTAEARVTDRAEVKNHIGTPHAGVIFTLAETASGGAMAGAMAPVLASIRPVAAQATIQYLTVAKGDLRAVARTGRSGADLRAELESSGKVRFPVEVEILDGADQAVSKMVVEWYVSPKRS
;
A
#
# COMPACT_ATOMS: atom_id res chain seq x y z
N MET A 1 -3.19 9.70 16.19
CA MET A 1 -1.84 10.14 16.65
C MET A 1 -0.73 9.29 16.04
N VAL A 2 -0.52 8.02 16.42
CA VAL A 2 0.61 7.22 15.87
C VAL A 2 0.48 6.96 14.36
N TYR A 3 -0.69 6.54 13.89
CA TYR A 3 -0.91 6.26 12.46
C TYR A 3 -0.82 7.52 11.60
N ASP A 4 -1.27 8.66 12.11
CA ASP A 4 -1.15 9.94 11.41
C ASP A 4 0.31 10.35 11.21
N MET A 5 1.16 10.15 12.24
CA MET A 5 2.59 10.41 12.15
C MET A 5 3.26 9.49 11.12
N ILE A 6 2.94 8.18 11.13
CA ILE A 6 3.44 7.22 10.13
C ILE A 6 3.04 7.66 8.73
N ARG A 7 1.76 8.01 8.53
CA ARG A 7 1.23 8.49 7.25
C ARG A 7 1.98 9.72 6.75
N GLN A 8 2.16 10.73 7.60
CA GLN A 8 2.87 11.96 7.25
C GLN A 8 4.34 11.69 6.87
N GLN A 9 5.03 10.81 7.61
CA GLN A 9 6.40 10.43 7.28
C GLN A 9 6.51 9.69 5.94
N MET A 10 5.61 8.73 5.68
CA MET A 10 5.60 7.97 4.42
C MET A 10 5.33 8.86 3.20
N VAL A 11 4.31 9.74 3.29
CA VAL A 11 4.02 10.73 2.24
C VAL A 11 5.22 11.68 2.07
N GLY A 12 5.93 11.99 3.15
CA GLY A 12 7.20 12.73 3.20
C GLY A 12 8.30 12.17 2.29
N SER A 13 8.48 10.85 2.34
CA SER A 13 9.72 10.18 1.92
C SER A 13 9.70 9.56 0.54
N LEU A 14 8.58 9.63 -0.20
CA LEU A 14 8.39 8.91 -1.47
C LEU A 14 8.18 9.87 -2.66
N PRO A 15 9.27 10.41 -3.26
CA PRO A 15 9.17 11.36 -4.38
C PRO A 15 8.41 10.81 -5.59
N PHE A 16 8.57 9.52 -5.91
CA PHE A 16 7.88 8.91 -7.04
C PHE A 16 6.37 8.80 -6.82
N VAL A 17 5.93 8.46 -5.60
CA VAL A 17 4.51 8.41 -5.23
C VAL A 17 3.86 9.79 -5.38
N ARG A 18 4.53 10.85 -4.93
CA ARG A 18 4.11 12.24 -5.16
C ARG A 18 4.11 12.60 -6.64
N HIS A 19 5.15 12.19 -7.36
CA HIS A 19 5.23 12.41 -8.80
C HIS A 19 4.09 11.72 -9.55
N CYS A 20 3.54 10.62 -9.04
CA CYS A 20 2.33 9.97 -9.56
C CYS A 20 1.02 10.62 -9.09
N GLY A 21 1.05 11.61 -8.20
CA GLY A 21 -0.16 12.26 -7.67
C GLY A 21 -0.96 11.36 -6.73
N ILE A 22 -0.25 10.47 -6.02
CA ILE A 22 -0.85 9.55 -5.06
C ILE A 22 -0.77 10.13 -3.65
N ASP A 23 -1.90 10.10 -2.95
CA ASP A 23 -2.03 10.49 -1.55
C ASP A 23 -2.37 9.28 -0.69
N LEU A 24 -1.63 9.11 0.42
CA LEU A 24 -1.99 8.14 1.46
C LEU A 24 -3.01 8.80 2.40
N VAL A 25 -4.24 8.29 2.37
CA VAL A 25 -5.42 8.87 3.02
C VAL A 25 -5.50 8.47 4.49
N SER A 26 -5.36 7.17 4.77
CA SER A 26 -5.48 6.64 6.13
C SER A 26 -4.57 5.43 6.35
N ILE A 27 -4.21 5.20 7.61
CA ILE A 27 -3.52 3.99 8.09
C ILE A 27 -4.22 3.55 9.38
N GLY A 28 -4.38 2.24 9.55
CA GLY A 28 -4.80 1.59 10.79
C GLY A 28 -3.98 0.31 11.05
N ASP A 29 -4.33 -0.47 12.07
CA ASP A 29 -3.67 -1.76 12.32
C ASP A 29 -3.94 -2.72 11.15
N GLY A 30 -2.94 -2.96 10.31
CA GLY A 30 -3.07 -3.81 9.14
C GLY A 30 -3.97 -3.27 8.03
N THR A 31 -4.32 -1.98 8.02
CA THR A 31 -5.19 -1.37 7.01
C THR A 31 -4.65 -0.04 6.51
N ALA A 32 -4.94 0.31 5.26
CA ALA A 32 -4.65 1.64 4.73
C ALA A 32 -5.50 1.96 3.50
N GLU A 33 -5.66 3.25 3.22
CA GLU A 33 -6.28 3.76 2.01
C GLU A 33 -5.33 4.74 1.31
N ALA A 34 -5.20 4.63 -0.01
CA ALA A 34 -4.54 5.61 -0.85
C ALA A 34 -5.46 6.04 -2.01
N ARG A 35 -5.21 7.22 -2.58
CA ARG A 35 -5.95 7.75 -3.73
C ARG A 35 -5.00 8.30 -4.78
N VAL A 36 -5.43 8.29 -6.04
CA VAL A 36 -4.77 9.01 -7.13
C VAL A 36 -5.80 9.85 -7.87
N THR A 37 -5.45 11.10 -8.15
CA THR A 37 -6.28 12.00 -8.95
C THR A 37 -6.05 11.77 -10.44
N ASP A 38 -7.12 11.77 -11.23
CA ASP A 38 -7.02 11.72 -12.69
C ASP A 38 -6.47 13.03 -13.24
N ARG A 39 -5.32 12.93 -13.90
CA ARG A 39 -4.64 14.07 -14.53
C ARG A 39 -3.90 13.60 -15.78
N ALA A 40 -3.59 14.53 -16.67
CA ALA A 40 -3.02 14.20 -17.97
C ALA A 40 -1.68 13.43 -17.85
N GLU A 41 -0.86 13.75 -16.86
CA GLU A 41 0.49 13.22 -16.66
C GLU A 41 0.52 11.73 -16.27
N VAL A 42 -0.60 11.21 -15.75
CA VAL A 42 -0.68 9.81 -15.28
C VAL A 42 -1.43 8.91 -16.24
N LYS A 43 -1.87 9.45 -17.39
CA LYS A 43 -2.64 8.70 -18.39
C LYS A 43 -1.73 7.86 -19.28
N ASN A 44 -2.28 6.75 -19.76
CA ASN A 44 -1.71 5.95 -20.83
C ASN A 44 -2.18 6.46 -22.21
N HIS A 45 -1.75 5.75 -23.26
CA HIS A 45 -2.05 6.04 -24.66
C HIS A 45 -3.55 5.93 -25.05
N ILE A 46 -4.41 5.37 -24.20
CA ILE A 46 -5.86 5.31 -24.41
C ILE A 46 -6.64 6.27 -23.49
N GLY A 47 -5.95 7.18 -22.81
CA GLY A 47 -6.57 8.24 -22.00
C GLY A 47 -7.09 7.80 -20.64
N THR A 48 -6.69 6.62 -20.14
CA THR A 48 -7.01 6.13 -18.79
C THR A 48 -5.76 6.08 -17.90
N PRO A 49 -5.87 5.94 -16.57
CA PRO A 49 -4.70 5.83 -15.71
C PRO A 49 -3.73 4.73 -16.17
N HIS A 50 -2.44 5.06 -16.22
CA HIS A 50 -1.40 4.12 -16.63
C HIS A 50 -1.35 2.92 -15.68
N ALA A 51 -1.18 1.71 -16.22
CA ALA A 51 -1.11 0.48 -15.42
C ALA A 51 -0.06 0.57 -14.29
N GLY A 52 1.09 1.17 -14.59
CA GLY A 52 2.12 1.47 -13.59
C GLY A 52 1.66 2.41 -12.47
N VAL A 53 0.79 3.38 -12.75
CA VAL A 53 0.23 4.28 -11.72
C VAL A 53 -0.76 3.53 -10.84
N ILE A 54 -1.61 2.68 -11.43
CA ILE A 54 -2.54 1.82 -10.68
C ILE A 54 -1.75 0.86 -9.76
N PHE A 55 -0.65 0.28 -10.27
CA PHE A 55 0.26 -0.52 -9.47
C PHE A 55 0.86 0.29 -8.30
N THR A 56 1.43 1.47 -8.58
CA THR A 56 2.04 2.31 -7.54
C THR A 56 1.03 2.76 -6.49
N LEU A 57 -0.21 3.07 -6.89
CA LEU A 57 -1.31 3.38 -5.98
C LEU A 57 -1.56 2.21 -5.01
N ALA A 58 -1.70 1.00 -5.55
CA ALA A 58 -1.98 -0.18 -4.76
C ALA A 58 -0.79 -0.57 -3.87
N GLU A 59 0.44 -0.42 -4.35
CA GLU A 59 1.66 -0.73 -3.60
C GLU A 59 1.82 0.23 -2.44
N THR A 60 1.56 1.52 -2.66
CA THR A 60 1.54 2.56 -1.62
C THR A 60 0.53 2.23 -0.51
N ALA A 61 -0.70 1.85 -0.88
CA ALA A 61 -1.70 1.41 0.10
C ALA A 61 -1.21 0.16 0.87
N SER A 62 -0.59 -0.80 0.18
CA SER A 62 -0.07 -2.01 0.82
C SER A 62 1.04 -1.70 1.84
N GLY A 63 1.93 -0.77 1.51
CA GLY A 63 2.98 -0.30 2.41
C GLY A 63 2.40 0.41 3.63
N GLY A 64 1.33 1.20 3.45
CA GLY A 64 0.60 1.81 4.56
C GLY A 64 0.03 0.78 5.53
N ALA A 65 -0.62 -0.27 5.01
CA ALA A 65 -1.20 -1.34 5.83
C ALA A 65 -0.11 -2.14 6.58
N MET A 66 1.00 -2.47 5.90
CA MET A 66 2.17 -3.10 6.52
C MET A 66 2.75 -2.21 7.64
N ALA A 67 2.95 -0.92 7.37
CA ALA A 67 3.48 0.01 8.36
C ALA A 67 2.56 0.16 9.57
N GLY A 68 1.24 0.16 9.34
CA GLY A 68 0.22 0.16 10.38
C GLY A 68 0.26 -1.10 11.26
N ALA A 69 0.33 -2.28 10.64
CA ALA A 69 0.49 -3.55 11.35
C ALA A 69 1.80 -3.62 12.16
N MET A 70 2.85 -2.92 11.72
CA MET A 70 4.16 -2.90 12.38
C MET A 70 4.38 -1.66 13.25
N ALA A 71 3.38 -0.79 13.44
CA ALA A 71 3.55 0.54 14.02
C ALA A 71 4.39 0.60 15.31
N PRO A 72 4.20 -0.28 16.32
CA PRO A 72 5.00 -0.26 17.55
C PRO A 72 6.49 -0.54 17.36
N VAL A 73 6.86 -1.25 16.28
CA VAL A 73 8.24 -1.71 16.00
C VAL A 73 8.77 -1.18 14.67
N LEU A 74 8.05 -0.27 14.00
CA LEU A 74 8.35 0.15 12.63
C LEU A 74 9.77 0.72 12.47
N ALA A 75 10.29 1.40 13.49
CA ALA A 75 11.62 1.99 13.48
C ALA A 75 12.77 0.95 13.57
N SER A 76 12.51 -0.26 14.08
CA SER A 76 13.52 -1.30 14.28
C SER A 76 13.51 -2.40 13.21
N ILE A 77 12.58 -2.33 12.25
CA ILE A 77 12.43 -3.33 11.20
C ILE A 77 12.92 -2.84 9.83
N ARG A 78 13.15 -3.79 8.93
CA ARG A 78 13.40 -3.61 7.51
C ARG A 78 12.30 -4.34 6.72
N PRO A 79 11.25 -3.64 6.28
CA PRO A 79 10.23 -4.22 5.41
C PRO A 79 10.71 -4.24 3.95
N VAL A 80 10.37 -5.31 3.22
CA VAL A 80 10.65 -5.49 1.80
C VAL A 80 9.42 -6.08 1.13
N ALA A 81 8.88 -5.41 0.11
CA ALA A 81 7.91 -5.99 -0.80
C ALA A 81 8.63 -7.00 -1.70
N ALA A 82 8.43 -8.29 -1.46
CA ALA A 82 9.17 -9.38 -2.10
C ALA A 82 8.54 -9.80 -3.45
N GLN A 83 7.21 -9.69 -3.55
CA GLN A 83 6.45 -10.02 -4.74
C GLN A 83 5.18 -9.18 -4.78
N ALA A 84 4.71 -8.83 -5.97
CA ALA A 84 3.38 -8.27 -6.17
C ALA A 84 2.71 -8.93 -7.39
N THR A 85 1.42 -9.21 -7.28
CA THR A 85 0.60 -9.74 -8.38
C THR A 85 -0.63 -8.87 -8.52
N ILE A 86 -0.78 -8.23 -9.68
CA ILE A 86 -1.90 -7.34 -10.00
C ILE A 86 -2.76 -7.93 -11.10
N GLN A 87 -4.09 -7.80 -10.94
CA GLN A 87 -5.10 -8.15 -11.92
C GLN A 87 -5.86 -6.88 -12.30
N TYR A 88 -5.93 -6.58 -13.60
CA TYR A 88 -6.73 -5.48 -14.14
C TYR A 88 -8.06 -6.06 -14.64
N LEU A 89 -9.15 -5.75 -13.92
CA LEU A 89 -10.45 -6.38 -14.11
C LEU A 89 -11.28 -5.65 -15.18
N THR A 90 -11.24 -4.33 -15.16
CA THR A 90 -11.91 -3.48 -16.16
C THR A 90 -11.12 -2.18 -16.35
N VAL A 91 -11.49 -1.41 -17.36
CA VAL A 91 -10.87 -0.12 -17.66
C VAL A 91 -11.19 0.88 -16.55
N ALA A 92 -10.17 1.26 -15.79
CA ALA A 92 -10.25 2.28 -14.76
C ALA A 92 -10.48 3.67 -15.37
N LYS A 93 -11.34 4.49 -14.75
CA LYS A 93 -11.67 5.85 -15.20
C LYS A 93 -11.75 6.81 -14.03
N GLY A 94 -11.26 8.03 -14.23
CA GLY A 94 -11.28 9.07 -13.21
C GLY A 94 -10.38 8.75 -12.03
N ASP A 95 -10.67 9.40 -10.90
CA ASP A 95 -9.95 9.20 -9.65
C ASP A 95 -10.12 7.77 -9.15
N LEU A 96 -9.04 7.20 -8.62
CA LEU A 96 -9.04 5.85 -8.07
C LEU A 96 -8.69 5.85 -6.60
N ARG A 97 -9.27 4.89 -5.87
CA ARG A 97 -8.98 4.61 -4.46
C ARG A 97 -8.49 3.18 -4.30
N ALA A 98 -7.38 2.99 -3.60
CA ALA A 98 -6.89 1.67 -3.21
C ALA A 98 -7.11 1.44 -1.71
N VAL A 99 -7.72 0.31 -1.35
CA VAL A 99 -7.96 -0.10 0.04
C VAL A 99 -7.17 -1.37 0.31
N ALA A 100 -6.25 -1.31 1.26
CA ALA A 100 -5.34 -2.39 1.61
C ALA A 100 -5.66 -2.99 2.98
N ARG A 101 -5.49 -4.31 3.12
CA ARG A 101 -5.63 -5.05 4.39
C ARG A 101 -4.65 -6.22 4.52
N THR A 102 -4.13 -6.44 5.71
CA THR A 102 -3.44 -7.69 6.08
C THR A 102 -4.47 -8.78 6.39
N GLY A 103 -4.13 -10.04 6.11
CA GLY A 103 -4.98 -11.18 6.49
C GLY A 103 -4.97 -11.55 7.98
N ARG A 104 -4.05 -10.94 8.75
CA ARG A 104 -3.85 -11.17 10.19
C ARG A 104 -3.74 -9.84 10.93
N SER A 105 -4.03 -9.83 12.22
CA SER A 105 -3.86 -8.63 13.05
C SER A 105 -2.38 -8.23 13.13
N GLY A 106 -2.11 -6.94 13.39
CA GLY A 106 -0.73 -6.52 13.62
C GLY A 106 -0.11 -7.20 14.84
N ALA A 107 -0.92 -7.54 15.85
CA ALA A 107 -0.46 -8.26 17.03
C ALA A 107 0.10 -9.65 16.66
N ASP A 108 -0.62 -10.43 15.86
CA ASP A 108 -0.19 -11.77 15.45
C ASP A 108 1.08 -11.73 14.59
N LEU A 109 1.16 -10.75 13.69
CA LEU A 109 2.32 -10.58 12.82
C LEU A 109 3.58 -10.17 13.63
N ARG A 110 3.42 -9.31 14.64
CA ARG A 110 4.51 -8.90 15.52
C ARG A 110 4.97 -10.03 16.43
N ALA A 111 4.06 -10.86 16.95
CA ALA A 111 4.41 -12.03 17.75
C ALA A 111 5.26 -13.05 16.94
N GLU A 112 4.93 -13.26 15.67
CA GLU A 112 5.74 -14.10 14.78
C GLU A 112 7.11 -13.49 14.49
N LEU A 113 7.17 -12.19 14.22
CA LEU A 113 8.43 -11.47 14.04
C LEU A 113 9.34 -11.61 15.27
N GLU A 114 8.79 -11.48 16.47
CA GLU A 114 9.53 -11.61 17.73
C GLU A 114 10.06 -13.04 17.94
N SER A 115 9.22 -14.05 17.74
CA SER A 115 9.57 -15.45 17.99
C SER A 115 10.50 -16.07 16.94
N SER A 116 10.40 -15.64 15.68
CA SER A 116 11.13 -16.27 14.56
C SER A 116 12.16 -15.34 13.88
N GLY A 117 12.23 -14.08 14.30
CA GLY A 117 13.15 -13.07 13.75
C GLY A 117 12.79 -12.58 12.35
N LYS A 118 11.66 -13.02 11.79
CA LYS A 118 11.13 -12.58 10.49
C LYS A 118 9.64 -12.91 10.40
N VAL A 119 8.92 -12.24 9.52
CA VAL A 119 7.53 -12.61 9.20
C VAL A 119 7.28 -12.37 7.71
N ARG A 120 6.50 -13.27 7.10
CA ARG A 120 6.02 -13.13 5.72
C ARG A 120 4.51 -13.10 5.72
N PHE A 121 3.92 -12.12 5.03
CA PHE A 121 2.48 -12.02 4.95
C PHE A 121 2.02 -11.28 3.69
N PRO A 122 0.89 -11.70 3.10
CA PRO A 122 0.25 -10.96 2.03
C PRO A 122 -0.48 -9.73 2.58
N VAL A 123 -0.48 -8.68 1.78
CA VAL A 123 -1.41 -7.56 1.89
C VAL A 123 -2.28 -7.55 0.65
N GLU A 124 -3.58 -7.70 0.85
CA GLU A 124 -4.58 -7.62 -0.22
C GLU A 124 -4.98 -6.18 -0.45
N VAL A 125 -5.11 -5.80 -1.73
CA VAL A 125 -5.49 -4.45 -2.14
C VAL A 125 -6.58 -4.52 -3.20
N GLU A 126 -7.65 -3.77 -2.98
CA GLU A 126 -8.71 -3.56 -3.95
C GLU A 126 -8.65 -2.12 -4.46
N ILE A 127 -8.69 -1.94 -5.78
CA ILE A 127 -8.67 -0.62 -6.43
C ILE A 127 -10.07 -0.37 -6.98
N LEU A 128 -10.65 0.75 -6.55
CA LEU A 128 -12.01 1.18 -6.83
C LEU A 128 -11.98 2.47 -7.67
N ASP A 129 -12.94 2.63 -8.56
CA ASP A 129 -13.20 3.90 -9.24
C ASP A 129 -14.18 4.79 -8.45
N GLY A 130 -14.54 5.94 -9.02
CA GLY A 130 -15.48 6.89 -8.41
C GLY A 130 -16.92 6.37 -8.25
N ALA A 131 -17.26 5.22 -8.83
CA ALA A 131 -18.55 4.54 -8.66
C ALA A 131 -18.47 3.38 -7.66
N ASP A 132 -17.36 3.27 -6.91
CA ASP A 132 -17.05 2.18 -5.99
C ASP A 132 -16.99 0.80 -6.69
N GLN A 133 -16.75 0.76 -8.00
CA GLN A 133 -16.57 -0.47 -8.74
C GLN A 133 -15.10 -0.92 -8.66
N ALA A 134 -14.88 -2.21 -8.36
CA ALA A 134 -13.54 -2.80 -8.40
C ALA A 134 -13.01 -2.86 -9.85
N VAL A 135 -11.95 -2.11 -10.11
CA VAL A 135 -11.28 -2.03 -11.42
C VAL A 135 -10.00 -2.84 -11.49
N SER A 136 -9.32 -3.02 -10.34
CA SER A 136 -8.15 -3.88 -10.21
C SER A 136 -8.08 -4.51 -8.82
N LYS A 137 -7.32 -5.60 -8.71
CA LYS A 137 -6.94 -6.23 -7.43
C LYS A 137 -5.45 -6.49 -7.42
N MET A 138 -4.81 -6.33 -6.26
CA MET A 138 -3.39 -6.63 -6.10
C MET A 138 -3.13 -7.34 -4.78
N VAL A 139 -2.18 -8.28 -4.80
CA VAL A 139 -1.61 -8.86 -3.58
C VAL A 139 -0.13 -8.53 -3.55
N VAL A 140 0.35 -7.98 -2.43
CA VAL A 140 1.77 -7.70 -2.18
C VAL A 140 2.26 -8.58 -1.04
N GLU A 141 3.27 -9.40 -1.32
CA GLU A 141 3.93 -10.23 -0.32
C GLU A 141 5.02 -9.42 0.39
N TRP A 142 4.82 -9.18 1.68
CA TRP A 142 5.76 -8.47 2.52
C TRP A 142 6.67 -9.43 3.28
N TYR A 143 7.96 -9.15 3.25
CA TYR A 143 8.97 -9.74 4.11
C TYR A 143 9.46 -8.70 5.11
N VAL A 144 9.27 -8.99 6.40
CA VAL A 144 9.72 -8.10 7.48
C VAL A 144 10.74 -8.84 8.34
N SER A 145 11.87 -8.19 8.60
CA SER A 145 12.89 -8.65 9.55
C SER A 145 13.42 -7.46 10.36
N PRO A 146 14.14 -7.67 11.47
CA PRO A 146 14.87 -6.59 12.14
C PRO A 146 15.87 -5.90 11.19
N LYS A 147 16.18 -4.63 11.46
CA LYS A 147 17.31 -3.94 10.80
C LYS A 147 18.61 -4.66 11.16
N ARG A 148 19.51 -4.77 10.18
CA ARG A 148 20.88 -5.21 10.45
C ARG A 148 21.61 -4.04 11.11
N SER A 149 22.30 -4.32 12.22
CA SER A 149 23.29 -3.42 12.82
C SER A 149 24.45 -3.18 11.86
#